data_AF-A0A7L6ABV4-F1
#
_entry.id   AF-A0A7L6ABV4-F1
#
_cell.length_a   1.000
_cell.length_b   1.000
_cell.length_c   1.000
_cell.angle_alpha   90.00
_cell.angle_beta   90.00
_cell.angle_gamma   90.00
#
_symmetry.space_group_name_H-M   'P 1'
#
loop_
_entity.id
_entity.type
_entity.pdbx_description
1 polymer ?
#
loop_
_entity_poly.entity_id
_entity_poly.type
_entity_poly.pdbx_seq_one_letter_code
_entity_poly.pdbx_strand_id
1 'polypeptide(L)'
;MRFLALLLALAASLAAAADGELRPSARLLLADPEAWRNGRCVIYRESNPGVADAVFHVRGRIVAADVHTRRLALCPQVSAREIENTTREQFNRLLLAYPCVSSENYARDVQTGMIRLRVEQWETPHARRAASAGRLYRGMFIDTKLEQGMEIELEADLLGACEE
;
A
#
# COMPACT_ATOMS: atom_id res chain seq x y z
N MET A 1 -37.41 -33.31 -9.95
CA MET A 1 -37.06 -32.22 -9.00
C MET A 1 -35.69 -32.40 -8.33
N ARG A 2 -35.23 -33.63 -8.00
CA ARG A 2 -33.89 -33.86 -7.43
C ARG A 2 -32.71 -33.46 -8.33
N PHE A 3 -32.85 -33.61 -9.66
CA PHE A 3 -31.81 -33.24 -10.63
C PHE A 3 -31.61 -31.72 -10.77
N LEU A 4 -32.66 -30.92 -10.53
CA LEU A 4 -32.56 -29.46 -10.60
C LEU A 4 -31.75 -28.89 -9.41
N ALA A 5 -31.91 -29.50 -8.23
CA ALA A 5 -31.16 -29.13 -7.03
C ALA A 5 -29.67 -29.48 -7.13
N LEU A 6 -29.32 -30.59 -7.80
CA LEU A 6 -27.91 -30.94 -8.07
C LEU A 6 -27.24 -29.97 -9.06
N LEU A 7 -27.96 -29.51 -10.08
CA LEU A 7 -27.44 -28.54 -11.06
C LEU A 7 -27.21 -27.15 -10.45
N LEU A 8 -28.07 -26.71 -9.54
CA LEU A 8 -27.90 -25.45 -8.79
C LEU A 8 -26.72 -25.52 -7.80
N ALA A 9 -26.47 -26.67 -7.18
CA ALA A 9 -25.32 -26.86 -6.30
C ALA A 9 -23.97 -26.88 -7.07
N LEU A 10 -23.95 -27.39 -8.32
CA LEU A 10 -22.76 -27.33 -9.19
C LEU A 10 -22.52 -25.95 -9.80
N ALA A 11 -23.56 -25.12 -9.98
CA ALA A 11 -23.41 -23.77 -10.50
C ALA A 11 -22.84 -22.80 -9.44
N ALA A 12 -23.10 -23.06 -8.15
CA ALA A 12 -22.59 -22.24 -7.06
C ALA A 12 -21.08 -22.39 -6.81
N SER A 13 -20.47 -23.50 -7.22
CA SER A 13 -19.02 -23.75 -7.06
C SER A 13 -18.15 -23.16 -8.16
N LEU A 14 -18.74 -22.72 -9.30
CA LEU A 14 -18.01 -22.06 -10.39
C LEU A 14 -17.89 -20.55 -10.22
N ALA A 15 -18.56 -19.97 -9.22
CA ALA A 15 -18.37 -18.59 -8.79
C ALA A 15 -17.28 -18.51 -7.69
N ALA A 16 -16.23 -19.32 -7.78
CA ALA A 16 -14.97 -18.92 -7.19
C ALA A 16 -14.48 -17.74 -8.04
N ALA A 17 -14.74 -16.51 -7.57
CA ALA A 17 -14.08 -15.32 -8.10
C ALA A 17 -12.61 -15.70 -8.26
N ALA A 18 -12.09 -15.60 -9.49
CA ALA A 18 -10.69 -15.92 -9.75
C ALA A 18 -9.86 -15.07 -8.77
N ASP A 19 -9.31 -15.71 -7.74
CA ASP A 19 -8.50 -15.03 -6.74
C ASP A 19 -7.38 -14.32 -7.50
N GLY A 20 -7.45 -12.99 -7.55
CA GLY A 20 -6.49 -12.18 -8.30
C GLY A 20 -5.06 -12.54 -7.92
N GLU A 21 -4.12 -12.35 -8.85
CA GLU A 21 -2.72 -12.74 -8.63
C GLU A 21 -2.21 -12.19 -7.29
N LEU A 22 -1.71 -13.07 -6.41
CA LEU A 22 -1.19 -12.67 -5.11
C LEU A 22 0.07 -11.83 -5.29
N ARG A 23 0.06 -10.59 -4.81
CA ARG A 23 1.25 -9.74 -4.73
C ARG A 23 2.11 -10.08 -3.51
N PRO A 24 3.38 -9.66 -3.48
CA PRO A 24 4.28 -9.92 -2.33
C PRO A 24 3.66 -9.57 -0.97
N SER A 25 3.00 -8.40 -0.87
CA SER A 25 2.28 -8.00 0.35
C SER A 25 1.19 -8.98 0.79
N ALA A 26 0.38 -9.51 -0.13
CA ALA A 26 -0.65 -10.50 0.20
C ALA A 26 -0.03 -11.84 0.61
N ARG A 27 1.02 -12.29 -0.09
CA ARG A 27 1.74 -13.52 0.26
C ARG A 27 2.33 -13.45 1.66
N LEU A 28 2.92 -12.31 2.05
CA LEU A 28 3.47 -12.10 3.40
C LEU A 28 2.41 -12.20 4.49
N LEU A 29 1.23 -11.60 4.25
CA LEU A 29 0.13 -11.64 5.21
C LEU A 29 -0.40 -13.07 5.40
N LEU A 30 -0.59 -13.79 4.29
CA LEU A 30 -1.11 -15.16 4.32
C LEU A 30 -0.10 -16.18 4.84
N ALA A 31 1.20 -15.94 4.65
CA ALA A 31 2.26 -16.85 5.08
C ALA A 31 2.46 -16.86 6.60
N ASP A 32 2.28 -15.72 7.27
CA ASP A 32 2.43 -15.60 8.73
C ASP A 32 1.42 -14.60 9.32
N PRO A 33 0.16 -15.00 9.54
CA PRO A 33 -0.87 -14.11 10.09
C PRO A 33 -0.53 -13.58 11.50
N GLU A 34 0.22 -14.34 12.29
CA GLU A 34 0.61 -13.92 13.65
C GLU A 34 1.60 -12.75 13.62
N ALA A 35 2.47 -12.67 12.61
CA ALA A 35 3.31 -11.51 12.40
C ALA A 35 2.51 -10.21 12.16
N TRP A 36 1.26 -10.32 11.72
CA TRP A 36 0.39 -9.18 11.40
C TRP A 36 -0.77 -8.99 12.40
N ARG A 37 -0.68 -9.63 13.57
CA ARG A 37 -1.72 -9.52 14.59
C ARG A 37 -1.88 -8.09 15.10
N ASN A 38 -3.13 -7.72 15.39
CA ASN A 38 -3.47 -6.45 16.05
C ASN A 38 -2.59 -6.18 17.28
N GLY A 39 -2.16 -4.93 17.44
CA GLY A 39 -1.28 -4.47 18.51
C GLY A 39 0.21 -4.72 18.29
N ARG A 40 0.63 -5.44 17.24
CA ARG A 40 2.05 -5.52 16.90
C ARG A 40 2.59 -4.19 16.40
N CYS A 41 3.85 -3.90 16.74
CA CYS A 41 4.54 -2.70 16.30
C CYS A 41 5.13 -2.92 14.91
N VAL A 42 4.84 -1.97 14.00
CA VAL A 42 5.37 -1.96 12.64
C VAL A 42 5.96 -0.59 12.32
N ILE A 43 6.93 -0.58 11.41
CA ILE A 43 7.60 0.62 10.95
C ILE A 43 7.74 0.60 9.42
N TYR A 44 7.29 1.67 8.77
CA TYR A 44 7.66 1.96 7.39
C TYR A 44 8.85 2.92 7.41
N ARG A 45 9.88 2.62 6.61
CA ARG A 45 11.06 3.47 6.42
C ARG A 45 11.16 3.92 4.97
N GLU A 46 11.39 5.21 4.77
CA GLU A 46 11.61 5.82 3.47
C GLU A 46 13.02 6.37 3.42
N SER A 47 13.86 5.82 2.54
CA SER A 47 15.15 6.41 2.21
C SER A 47 14.97 7.40 1.07
N ASN A 48 15.50 8.61 1.23
CA ASN A 48 15.54 9.59 0.16
C ASN A 48 16.99 9.77 -0.30
N PRO A 49 17.39 9.22 -1.46
CA PRO A 49 18.76 9.34 -1.95
C PRO A 49 19.17 10.79 -2.24
N GLY A 50 18.21 11.72 -2.38
CA GLY A 50 18.46 13.16 -2.55
C GLY A 50 18.70 13.92 -1.24
N VAL A 51 18.58 13.26 -0.07
CA VAL A 51 18.87 13.82 1.24
C VAL A 51 19.75 12.81 2.00
N ALA A 52 21.07 13.04 1.99
CA ALA A 52 22.02 12.21 2.71
C ALA A 52 21.60 12.07 4.20
N ASP A 53 21.71 10.85 4.72
CA ASP A 53 21.49 10.48 6.13
C ASP A 53 20.04 10.62 6.65
N ALA A 54 19.07 10.86 5.78
CA ALA A 54 17.67 10.97 6.19
C ALA A 54 16.91 9.64 6.02
N VAL A 55 16.70 8.92 7.13
CA VAL A 55 15.78 7.78 7.21
C VAL A 55 14.45 8.27 7.76
N PHE A 56 13.49 8.59 6.88
CA PHE A 56 12.14 8.94 7.34
C PHE A 56 11.42 7.69 7.77
N HIS A 57 10.57 7.82 8.78
CA HIS A 57 9.82 6.69 9.25
C HIS A 57 8.45 7.07 9.76
N VAL A 58 7.54 6.11 9.70
CA VAL A 58 6.29 6.12 10.47
C VAL A 58 6.22 4.79 11.21
N ARG A 59 6.11 4.89 12.53
CA ARG A 59 5.98 3.79 13.47
C ARG A 59 4.55 3.80 14.02
N GLY A 60 3.98 2.61 14.18
CA GLY A 60 2.65 2.48 14.73
C GLY A 60 2.28 1.06 15.12
N ARG A 61 1.02 0.88 15.50
CA ARG A 61 0.45 -0.41 15.90
C ARG A 61 -0.57 -0.88 14.89
N ILE A 62 -0.52 -2.15 14.53
CA ILE A 62 -1.52 -2.75 13.65
C ILE A 62 -2.90 -2.68 14.32
N VAL A 63 -3.89 -2.19 13.57
CA VAL A 63 -5.31 -2.19 13.98
C VAL A 63 -6.16 -3.12 13.13
N ALA A 64 -5.74 -3.39 11.88
CA ALA A 64 -6.33 -4.38 11.00
C ALA A 64 -5.30 -4.84 9.96
N ALA A 65 -5.50 -6.06 9.45
CA ALA A 65 -4.69 -6.66 8.40
C ALA A 65 -5.62 -7.47 7.49
N ASP A 66 -5.71 -7.08 6.22
CA ASP A 66 -6.68 -7.62 5.28
C ASP A 66 -6.07 -7.83 3.89
N VAL A 67 -6.61 -8.77 3.11
CA VAL A 67 -6.25 -8.95 1.70
C VAL A 67 -7.32 -8.30 0.84
N HIS A 68 -6.92 -7.32 0.04
CA HIS A 68 -7.82 -6.60 -0.87
C HIS A 68 -7.57 -7.04 -2.31
N THR A 69 -8.66 -7.27 -3.06
CA THR A 69 -8.57 -7.42 -4.52
C THR A 69 -8.68 -6.06 -5.18
N ARG A 70 -7.72 -5.73 -6.06
CA ARG A 70 -7.70 -4.48 -6.82
C ARG A 70 -7.29 -4.72 -8.27
N ARG A 71 -7.88 -3.97 -9.20
CA ARG A 71 -7.45 -3.96 -10.61
C ARG A 71 -6.19 -3.13 -10.75
N LEU A 72 -5.11 -3.70 -11.28
CA LEU A 72 -3.97 -2.92 -11.77
C LEU A 72 -4.31 -2.37 -13.16
N ALA A 73 -4.45 -1.06 -13.26
CA ALA A 73 -4.70 -0.34 -14.50
C ALA A 73 -3.39 0.21 -15.11
N LEU A 74 -3.45 0.76 -16.32
CA LEU A 74 -2.31 1.40 -16.98
C LEU A 74 -1.74 2.55 -16.12
N CYS A 75 -0.41 2.61 -16.01
CA CYS A 75 0.26 3.70 -15.33
C CYS A 75 0.04 5.02 -16.06
N PRO A 76 -0.22 6.12 -15.32
CA PRO A 76 -0.23 7.46 -15.90
C PRO A 76 1.08 7.72 -16.67
N GLN A 77 0.97 8.20 -17.90
CA GLN A 77 2.13 8.54 -18.73
C GLN A 77 2.60 9.95 -18.35
N VAL A 78 3.74 10.04 -17.66
CA VAL A 78 4.35 11.30 -17.22
C VAL A 78 5.82 11.28 -17.58
N SER A 79 6.32 12.31 -18.27
CA SER A 79 7.73 12.41 -18.60
C SER A 79 8.58 12.78 -17.36
N ALA A 80 9.88 12.47 -17.41
CA ALA A 80 10.81 12.85 -16.34
C ALA A 80 10.83 14.37 -16.08
N ARG A 81 10.74 15.17 -17.15
CA ARG A 81 10.68 16.65 -17.06
C ARG A 81 9.39 17.14 -16.40
N GLU A 82 8.28 16.42 -16.58
CA GLU A 82 7.03 16.72 -15.89
C GLU A 82 7.16 16.39 -14.40
N ILE A 83 7.77 15.26 -14.03
CA ILE A 83 7.99 14.88 -12.61
C ILE A 83 8.81 15.95 -11.86
N GLU A 84 9.86 16.50 -12.46
CA GLU A 84 10.70 17.54 -11.85
C GLU A 84 9.94 18.84 -11.54
N ASN A 85 8.90 19.15 -12.33
CA ASN A 85 8.09 20.36 -12.20
C ASN A 85 6.68 20.08 -11.64
N THR A 86 6.45 18.86 -11.15
CA THR A 86 5.14 18.39 -10.69
C THR A 86 4.79 19.04 -9.35
N THR A 87 3.59 19.61 -9.26
CA THR A 87 3.02 20.10 -7.99
C THR A 87 2.76 18.95 -7.03
N ARG A 88 2.69 19.21 -5.71
CA ARG A 88 2.38 18.15 -4.72
C ARG A 88 1.09 17.40 -5.08
N GLU A 89 0.05 18.11 -5.50
CA GLU A 89 -1.23 17.50 -5.89
C GLU A 89 -1.10 16.54 -7.09
N GLN A 90 -0.35 16.93 -8.12
CA GLN A 90 -0.09 16.07 -9.26
C GLN A 90 0.74 14.85 -8.84
N PHE A 91 1.74 15.02 -7.98
CA PHE A 91 2.53 13.90 -7.44
C PHE A 91 1.66 12.92 -6.64
N ASN A 92 0.76 13.44 -5.81
CA ASN A 92 -0.19 12.64 -5.04
C ASN A 92 -1.12 11.83 -5.96
N ARG A 93 -1.62 12.43 -7.05
CA ARG A 93 -2.41 11.73 -8.07
C ARG A 93 -1.64 10.57 -8.70
N LEU A 94 -0.34 10.76 -8.97
CA LEU A 94 0.51 9.69 -9.48
C LEU A 94 0.66 8.57 -8.46
N LEU A 95 0.98 8.88 -7.21
CA LEU A 95 1.12 7.89 -6.15
C LEU A 95 -0.15 7.05 -5.96
N LEU A 96 -1.32 7.66 -6.02
CA LEU A 96 -2.61 6.97 -5.90
C LEU A 96 -2.89 6.01 -7.07
N ALA A 97 -2.27 6.21 -8.22
CA ALA A 97 -2.38 5.29 -9.35
C ALA A 97 -1.50 4.03 -9.17
N TYR A 98 -0.49 4.07 -8.29
CA TYR A 98 0.42 2.95 -8.09
C TYR A 98 -0.10 1.93 -7.06
N PRO A 99 0.36 0.68 -7.16
CA PRO A 99 0.90 0.04 -8.36
C PRO A 99 -0.07 -0.01 -9.55
N CYS A 100 0.51 0.10 -10.74
CA CYS A 100 -0.14 0.09 -12.05
C CYS A 100 0.73 -0.73 -13.03
N VAL A 101 0.25 -0.92 -14.27
CA VAL A 101 0.95 -1.68 -15.31
C VAL A 101 1.43 -0.80 -16.46
N SER A 102 2.46 -1.27 -17.17
CA SER A 102 3.04 -0.55 -18.31
C SER A 102 2.21 -0.61 -19.60
N SER A 103 1.25 -1.54 -19.68
CA SER A 103 0.37 -1.73 -20.84
C SER A 103 -0.97 -2.29 -20.39
N GLU A 104 -2.04 -1.91 -21.08
CA GLU A 104 -3.40 -2.43 -20.87
C GLU A 104 -3.47 -3.97 -21.01
N ASN A 105 -2.59 -4.57 -21.81
CA ASN A 105 -2.51 -6.03 -21.95
C ASN A 105 -2.12 -6.75 -20.65
N TYR A 106 -1.52 -6.03 -19.69
CA TYR A 106 -1.16 -6.55 -18.38
C TYR A 106 -2.17 -6.18 -17.29
N ALA A 107 -3.26 -5.49 -17.65
CA ALA A 107 -4.28 -5.07 -16.71
C ALA A 107 -5.03 -6.29 -16.17
N ARG A 108 -5.00 -6.45 -14.84
CA ARG A 108 -5.48 -7.65 -14.15
C ARG A 108 -5.86 -7.35 -12.71
N ASP A 109 -6.71 -8.20 -12.15
CA ASP A 109 -6.99 -8.16 -10.72
C ASP A 109 -5.86 -8.84 -9.95
N VAL A 110 -5.47 -8.21 -8.86
CA VAL A 110 -4.42 -8.69 -7.97
C VAL A 110 -4.87 -8.59 -6.53
N GLN A 111 -4.39 -9.51 -5.71
CA GLN A 111 -4.60 -9.48 -4.27
C GLN A 111 -3.41 -8.81 -3.59
N THR A 112 -3.69 -7.83 -2.75
CA THR A 112 -2.70 -7.01 -2.03
C THR A 112 -2.96 -7.11 -0.54
N GLY A 113 -1.91 -7.36 0.25
CA GLY A 113 -2.00 -7.39 1.71
C GLY A 113 -1.90 -5.97 2.25
N MET A 114 -2.98 -5.49 2.84
CA MET A 114 -3.09 -4.14 3.39
C MET A 114 -3.07 -4.20 4.92
N ILE A 115 -2.23 -3.37 5.51
CA ILE A 115 -2.13 -3.19 6.94
C ILE A 115 -2.63 -1.80 7.28
N ARG A 116 -3.67 -1.74 8.10
CA ARG A 116 -4.08 -0.50 8.76
C ARG A 116 -3.32 -0.40 10.07
N LEU A 117 -2.62 0.71 10.25
CA LEU A 117 -1.86 0.99 11.47
C LEU A 117 -2.27 2.32 12.08
N ARG A 118 -2.29 2.35 13.41
CA ARG A 118 -2.43 3.58 14.19
C ARG A 118 -1.07 4.19 14.42
N VAL A 119 -0.89 5.42 13.94
CA VAL A 119 0.38 6.16 14.01
C VAL A 119 0.72 6.47 15.48
N GLU A 120 1.91 6.09 15.90
CA GLU A 120 2.46 6.42 17.23
C GLU A 120 3.54 7.49 17.14
N GLN A 121 4.45 7.35 16.17
CA GLN A 121 5.60 8.23 15.98
C GLN A 121 5.95 8.31 14.50
N TRP A 122 6.43 9.47 14.05
CA TRP A 122 6.97 9.63 12.71
C TRP A 122 8.10 10.66 12.71
N GLU A 123 9.06 10.49 11.82
CA GLU A 123 10.17 11.41 11.63
C GLU A 123 10.26 11.85 10.18
N THR A 124 10.47 13.15 9.99
CA THR A 124 10.39 13.81 8.69
C THR A 124 11.46 14.90 8.61
N PRO A 125 11.97 15.22 7.42
CA PRO A 125 13.05 16.19 7.30
C PRO A 125 12.51 17.61 7.51
N HIS A 126 13.34 18.49 8.06
CA HIS A 126 13.06 19.92 8.11
C HIS A 126 13.44 20.68 6.81
N ALA A 127 14.15 20.04 5.86
CA ALA A 127 14.71 20.70 4.68
C ALA A 127 13.79 20.71 3.45
N ARG A 128 13.42 21.90 2.94
CA ARG A 128 12.39 22.17 1.89
C ARG A 128 12.58 21.54 0.49
N ARG A 129 13.79 21.14 0.10
CA ARG A 129 14.13 20.89 -1.32
C ARG A 129 13.55 19.61 -1.94
N ALA A 130 13.01 18.68 -1.15
CA ALA A 130 12.62 17.36 -1.64
C ALA A 130 11.14 17.01 -1.38
N ALA A 131 10.26 18.01 -1.44
CA ALA A 131 8.87 17.83 -1.01
C ALA A 131 8.04 16.83 -1.82
N SER A 132 8.45 16.57 -3.06
CA SER A 132 7.87 15.55 -3.94
C SER A 132 8.62 14.22 -3.90
N ALA A 133 9.72 14.10 -3.15
CA ALA A 133 10.56 12.90 -3.17
C ALA A 133 10.17 11.85 -2.12
N GLY A 134 9.29 12.19 -1.17
CA GLY A 134 8.89 11.24 -0.14
C GLY A 134 7.42 11.37 0.29
N ARG A 135 6.83 10.25 0.68
CA ARG A 135 5.50 10.15 1.26
C ARG A 135 5.45 10.93 2.56
N LEU A 136 6.38 10.65 3.47
CA LEU A 136 6.43 11.15 4.85
C LEU A 136 6.97 12.58 4.97
N TYR A 137 7.31 13.20 3.84
CA TYR A 137 7.88 14.52 3.83
C TYR A 137 6.93 15.57 4.44
N ARG A 138 7.44 16.45 5.33
CA ARG A 138 6.68 17.43 6.12
C ARG A 138 5.65 16.84 7.09
N GLY A 139 5.73 15.55 7.40
CA GLY A 139 4.72 14.90 8.25
C GLY A 139 3.41 14.79 7.52
N MET A 140 3.42 14.48 6.23
CA MET A 140 2.22 14.12 5.48
C MET A 140 2.31 12.67 5.01
N PHE A 141 1.19 12.06 4.64
CA PHE A 141 1.10 10.78 3.97
C PHE A 141 0.11 10.89 2.81
N ILE A 142 0.60 10.77 1.57
CA ILE A 142 -0.12 10.89 0.28
C ILE A 142 -0.89 12.21 0.05
N ASP A 143 -1.40 12.88 1.09
CA ASP A 143 -1.77 14.30 1.21
C ASP A 143 -2.29 14.64 2.62
N THR A 144 -2.33 13.65 3.51
CA THR A 144 -2.91 13.76 4.84
C THR A 144 -1.83 14.08 5.85
N LYS A 145 -2.01 15.11 6.66
CA LYS A 145 -1.08 15.40 7.76
C LYS A 145 -1.05 14.24 8.75
N LEU A 146 0.15 13.77 9.05
CA LEU A 146 0.42 12.76 10.05
C LEU A 146 0.22 13.34 11.44
N GLU A 147 -0.59 12.65 12.23
CA GLU A 147 -0.89 13.00 13.61
C GLU A 147 -0.94 11.73 14.45
N GLN A 148 -0.54 11.84 15.73
CA GLN A 148 -0.57 10.71 16.64
C GLN A 148 -2.01 10.19 16.79
N GLY A 149 -2.18 8.88 16.73
CA GLY A 149 -3.49 8.22 16.84
C GLY A 149 -4.28 8.14 15.53
N MET A 150 -3.84 8.79 14.46
CA MET A 150 -4.50 8.62 13.15
C MET A 150 -4.27 7.21 12.60
N GLU A 151 -5.18 6.75 11.75
CA GLU A 151 -5.04 5.47 11.06
C GLU A 151 -4.67 5.69 9.60
N ILE A 152 -3.64 4.98 9.13
CA ILE A 152 -3.20 4.95 7.73
C ILE A 152 -3.12 3.52 7.23
N GLU A 153 -3.16 3.34 5.91
CA GLU A 153 -3.02 2.03 5.26
C GLU A 153 -1.74 1.95 4.44
N LEU A 154 -1.02 0.85 4.60
CA LEU A 154 0.20 0.54 3.85
C LEU A 154 0.17 -0.92 3.41
N GLU A 155 0.82 -1.23 2.30
CA GLU A 155 1.04 -2.63 1.91
C GLU A 155 1.99 -3.32 2.90
N ALA A 156 1.72 -4.58 3.22
CA ALA A 156 2.48 -5.35 4.21
C ALA A 156 3.98 -5.45 3.87
N ASP A 157 4.35 -5.51 2.58
CA ASP A 157 5.74 -5.59 2.12
C ASP A 157 6.54 -4.29 2.31
N LEU A 158 5.88 -3.19 2.66
CA LEU A 158 6.53 -1.93 3.03
C LEU A 158 6.87 -1.85 4.51
N LEU A 159 6.37 -2.78 5.33
CA LEU A 159 6.46 -2.71 6.78
C LEU A 159 7.50 -3.70 7.31
N GLY A 160 8.38 -3.18 8.16
CA GLY A 160 9.24 -3.98 9.02
C GLY A 160 8.66 -4.10 10.43
N ALA A 161 9.15 -5.07 11.19
CA ALA A 161 8.97 -5.07 12.64
C ALA A 161 9.74 -3.89 13.26
N CYS A 162 9.20 -3.31 14.34
CA CYS A 162 9.97 -2.37 15.14
C CYS A 162 11.16 -3.10 15.80
N GLU A 163 12.30 -2.43 15.88
CA GLU A 163 13.37 -2.83 16.80
C GLU A 163 12.85 -2.67 18.24
N GLU A 164 13.24 -3.61 19.12
CA GLU A 164 12.93 -3.58 20.55
C GLU A 164 13.68 -2.45 21.27
#